data_AF-A0A948AMA2-F1
#
_entry.id   AF-A0A948AMA2-F1
#
_cell.length_a   1.000
_cell.length_b   1.000
_cell.length_c   1.000
_cell.angle_alpha   90.00
_cell.angle_beta   90.00
_cell.angle_gamma   90.00
#
_symmetry.space_group_name_H-M   'P 1'
#
loop_
_entity.id
_entity.type
_entity.pdbx_description
1 polymer ?
#
loop_
_entity_poly.entity_id
_entity_poly.type
_entity_poly.pdbx_seq_one_letter_code
_entity_poly.pdbx_strand_id
1 'polypeptide(L)'
;MQTRPFHPSRLRRTVLNMARAGDTVHIGCAYSLIEILAVLYRSHLNLGKGALPGAEGRDYLVMRKGHGVMAQYACLHELGWLAQEELDRYFGDGTRLKGLADAHVPGLEVTSGSLGHGLSVGVGLALAAQREASGQRCYAIVGDGEMNEGAIWEALL
;
A
#
# COMPACT_ATOMS: atom_id res chain seq x y z
N MET A 1 22.34 13.57 12.61
CA MET A 1 20.98 13.94 12.13
C MET A 1 20.11 12.71 12.30
N GLN A 2 19.33 12.61 13.39
CA GLN A 2 18.47 11.45 13.63
C GLN A 2 17.46 11.33 12.47
N THR A 3 17.54 10.25 11.70
CA THR A 3 16.77 10.09 10.47
C THR A 3 15.35 9.66 10.82
N ARG A 4 14.39 10.59 10.71
CA ARG A 4 12.95 10.31 10.88
C ARG A 4 12.53 9.06 10.06
N PRO A 5 11.70 8.15 10.62
CA PRO A 5 11.17 7.01 9.86
C PRO A 5 10.29 7.49 8.70
N PHE A 6 10.21 6.68 7.64
CA PHE A 6 9.50 6.97 6.38
C PHE A 6 9.91 8.30 5.76
N HIS A 7 11.23 8.52 5.61
CA HIS A 7 11.71 9.77 5.01
C HIS A 7 11.51 9.73 3.48
N PRO A 8 10.82 10.72 2.87
CA PRO A 8 10.45 10.68 1.45
C PRO A 8 11.61 10.39 0.49
N SER A 9 12.78 10.98 0.71
CA SER A 9 13.97 10.74 -0.14
C SER A 9 14.48 9.29 -0.08
N ARG A 10 14.36 8.61 1.08
CA ARG A 10 14.73 7.19 1.19
C ARG A 10 13.73 6.31 0.48
N LEU A 11 12.43 6.55 0.72
CA LEU A 11 11.36 5.83 0.05
C LEU A 11 11.47 5.96 -1.48
N ARG A 12 11.71 7.16 -2.01
CA ARG A 12 11.97 7.36 -3.45
C ARG A 12 13.18 6.57 -3.95
N ARG A 13 14.28 6.57 -3.20
CA ARG A 13 15.48 5.78 -3.57
C ARG A 13 15.16 4.29 -3.63
N THR A 14 14.42 3.76 -2.65
CA THR A 14 13.97 2.36 -2.62
C THR A 14 13.07 2.05 -3.82
N VAL A 15 12.12 2.93 -4.15
CA VAL A 15 11.27 2.79 -5.34
C VAL A 15 12.09 2.79 -6.64
N LEU A 16 13.07 3.68 -6.78
CA LEU A 16 13.95 3.71 -7.96
C LEU A 16 14.76 2.43 -8.12
N ASN A 17 15.27 1.88 -7.01
CA ASN A 17 15.99 0.62 -7.01
C ASN A 17 15.09 -0.56 -7.43
N MET A 18 13.87 -0.64 -6.91
CA MET A 18 12.89 -1.66 -7.36
C MET A 18 12.54 -1.49 -8.83
N ALA A 19 12.27 -0.27 -9.28
CA ALA A 19 11.93 0.00 -10.68
C ALA A 19 13.04 -0.48 -11.63
N ARG A 20 14.31 -0.26 -11.25
CA ARG A 20 15.47 -0.79 -11.97
C ARG A 20 15.58 -2.31 -11.90
N ALA A 21 15.33 -2.92 -10.74
CA ALA A 21 15.45 -4.36 -10.56
C ALA A 21 14.45 -5.15 -11.42
N GLY A 22 13.24 -4.62 -11.58
CA GLY A 22 12.16 -5.25 -12.35
C GLY A 22 11.98 -4.71 -13.77
N ASP A 23 12.85 -3.81 -14.25
CA ASP A 23 12.72 -3.13 -15.55
C ASP A 23 11.32 -2.52 -15.79
N THR A 24 10.74 -1.88 -14.77
CA THR A 24 9.35 -1.37 -14.81
C THR A 24 9.26 0.14 -14.97
N VAL A 25 8.13 0.61 -15.54
CA VAL A 25 7.94 2.02 -15.94
C VAL A 25 7.05 2.84 -14.99
N HIS A 26 6.41 2.24 -13.98
CA HIS A 26 5.39 2.89 -13.15
C HIS A 26 5.95 3.79 -12.02
N ILE A 27 7.15 4.33 -12.18
CA ILE A 27 7.82 5.16 -11.15
C ILE A 27 7.04 6.44 -10.83
N GLY A 28 6.40 7.07 -11.83
CA GLY A 28 5.60 8.27 -11.62
C GLY A 28 4.38 8.00 -10.74
N CYS A 29 3.72 6.85 -10.93
CA CYS A 29 2.61 6.41 -10.10
C CYS A 29 3.04 6.25 -8.64
N ALA A 30 4.17 5.58 -8.40
CA ALA A 30 4.71 5.39 -7.06
C ALA A 30 5.17 6.72 -6.41
N TYR A 31 5.89 7.57 -7.15
CA TYR A 31 6.43 8.83 -6.62
C TYR A 31 5.33 9.80 -6.19
N SER A 32 4.19 9.80 -6.88
CA SER A 32 3.02 10.61 -6.50
C SER A 32 2.40 10.25 -5.14
N LEU A 33 2.75 9.08 -4.58
CA LEU A 33 2.20 8.57 -3.32
C LEU A 33 3.15 8.73 -2.12
N ILE A 34 4.42 9.10 -2.35
CA ILE A 34 5.47 9.00 -1.33
C ILE A 34 5.16 9.83 -0.09
N GLU A 35 4.81 11.10 -0.23
CA GLU A 35 4.50 11.96 0.92
C GLU A 35 3.25 11.50 1.66
N ILE A 36 2.22 11.08 0.91
CA ILE A 36 0.96 10.57 1.48
C ILE A 36 1.26 9.35 2.35
N LEU A 37 1.95 8.36 1.80
CA LEU A 37 2.30 7.14 2.53
C LEU A 37 3.26 7.40 3.69
N ALA A 38 4.25 8.28 3.49
CA ALA A 38 5.17 8.67 4.55
C ALA A 38 4.46 9.30 5.75
N VAL A 39 3.38 10.05 5.52
CA VAL A 39 2.55 10.63 6.59
C VAL A 39 1.64 9.58 7.21
N LEU A 40 0.95 8.77 6.38
CA LEU A 40 0.06 7.72 6.85
C LEU A 40 0.77 6.72 7.75
N TYR A 41 1.85 6.08 7.28
CA TYR A 41 2.58 5.05 8.01
C TYR A 41 3.28 5.58 9.27
N ARG A 42 3.67 6.85 9.27
CA ARG A 42 4.38 7.45 10.41
C ARG A 42 3.47 7.96 11.51
N SER A 43 2.27 8.42 11.16
CA SER A 43 1.50 9.31 12.05
C SER A 43 0.00 9.03 12.10
N HIS A 44 -0.58 8.22 11.21
CA HIS A 44 -2.02 8.01 11.17
C HIS A 44 -2.45 6.55 11.22
N LEU A 45 -1.73 5.65 10.56
CA LEU A 45 -2.03 4.23 10.61
C LEU A 45 -1.64 3.68 11.98
N ASN A 46 -2.62 3.10 12.68
CA ASN A 46 -2.34 2.20 13.77
C ASN A 46 -1.80 0.87 13.21
N LEU A 47 -0.55 0.52 13.51
CA LEU A 47 0.06 -0.73 13.03
C LEU A 47 -0.25 -1.93 13.93
N GLY A 48 -1.07 -1.75 14.96
CA GLY A 48 -1.38 -2.78 15.94
C GLY A 48 -0.21 -3.09 16.87
N LYS A 49 -0.44 -3.99 17.84
CA LYS A 49 0.58 -4.37 18.80
C LYS A 49 1.70 -5.16 18.12
N GLY A 50 2.94 -4.73 18.32
CA GLY A 50 4.12 -5.36 17.72
C GLY A 50 4.36 -5.00 16.25
N ALA A 51 3.49 -4.19 15.64
CA ALA A 51 3.62 -3.72 14.26
C ALA A 51 3.97 -4.85 13.27
N LEU A 52 3.27 -5.98 13.37
CA LEU A 52 3.38 -7.11 12.44
C LEU A 52 2.28 -7.01 11.36
N PRO A 53 2.48 -7.62 10.18
CA PRO A 53 1.48 -7.58 9.10
C PRO A 53 0.07 -8.03 9.50
N GLY A 54 -0.02 -9.02 10.40
CA GLY A 54 -1.29 -9.55 10.92
C GLY A 54 -1.63 -9.08 12.33
N ALA A 55 -1.06 -7.97 12.80
CA ALA A 55 -1.28 -7.50 14.15
C ALA A 55 -2.77 -7.18 14.41
N GLU A 56 -3.28 -7.64 15.54
CA GLU A 56 -4.63 -7.32 16.00
C GLU A 56 -4.78 -5.81 16.21
N GLY A 57 -5.93 -5.27 15.81
CA GLY A 57 -6.23 -3.84 15.90
C GLY A 57 -5.45 -2.96 14.90
N ARG A 58 -4.77 -3.55 13.90
CA ARG A 58 -4.10 -2.81 12.82
C ARG A 58 -5.13 -2.15 11.89
N ASP A 59 -4.90 -0.89 11.54
CA ASP A 59 -5.68 -0.19 10.52
C ASP A 59 -5.44 -0.78 9.12
N TYR A 60 -6.48 -0.70 8.29
CA TYR A 60 -6.45 -1.18 6.91
C TYR A 60 -5.97 -0.07 5.98
N LEU A 61 -5.09 -0.41 5.04
CA LEU A 61 -4.72 0.46 3.92
C LEU A 61 -4.98 -0.24 2.59
N VAL A 62 -6.07 0.15 1.95
CA VAL A 62 -6.42 -0.31 0.61
C VAL A 62 -5.71 0.55 -0.44
N MET A 63 -4.65 0.00 -1.02
CA MET A 63 -3.92 0.61 -2.13
C MET A 63 -4.53 0.21 -3.47
N ARG A 64 -5.44 1.02 -4.00
CA ARG A 64 -6.12 0.69 -5.26
C ARG A 64 -5.45 1.22 -6.51
N LYS A 65 -4.72 2.33 -6.40
CA LYS A 65 -3.72 2.75 -7.39
C LYS A 65 -2.57 1.73 -7.44
N GLY A 66 -2.86 0.52 -7.92
CA GLY A 66 -2.00 -0.66 -7.85
C GLY A 66 -0.69 -0.50 -8.59
N HIS A 67 -0.69 0.28 -9.67
CA HIS A 67 0.53 0.67 -10.39
C HIS A 67 1.51 1.49 -9.52
N GLY A 68 1.04 2.07 -8.40
CA GLY A 68 1.86 2.77 -7.42
C GLY A 68 2.41 1.87 -6.29
N VAL A 69 2.23 0.55 -6.35
CA VAL A 69 2.52 -0.38 -5.24
C VAL A 69 3.97 -0.32 -4.75
N MET A 70 4.94 -0.01 -5.61
CA MET A 70 6.34 0.18 -5.20
C MET A 70 6.47 1.14 -4.01
N ALA A 71 5.66 2.19 -3.95
CA ALA A 71 5.70 3.14 -2.83
C ALA A 71 5.24 2.50 -1.51
N GLN A 72 4.24 1.61 -1.55
CA GLN A 72 3.81 0.84 -0.40
C GLN A 72 4.86 -0.19 0.00
N TYR A 73 5.42 -0.94 -0.95
CA TYR A 73 6.52 -1.88 -0.68
C TYR A 73 7.73 -1.21 -0.01
N ALA A 74 8.08 0.02 -0.41
CA ALA A 74 9.13 0.79 0.25
C ALA A 74 8.79 1.09 1.72
N CYS A 75 7.53 1.38 2.05
CA CYS A 75 7.09 1.57 3.44
C CYS A 75 7.10 0.25 4.22
N LEU A 76 6.64 -0.85 3.61
CA LEU A 76 6.68 -2.17 4.23
C LEU A 76 8.11 -2.66 4.50
N HIS A 77 9.04 -2.31 3.64
CA HIS A 77 10.47 -2.55 3.86
C HIS A 77 11.03 -1.71 5.02
N GLU A 78 10.67 -0.43 5.14
CA GLU A 78 11.06 0.37 6.33
C GLU A 78 10.44 -0.17 7.64
N LEU A 79 9.29 -0.87 7.56
CA LEU A 79 8.71 -1.62 8.67
C LEU A 79 9.38 -2.97 8.96
N GLY A 80 10.28 -3.43 8.09
CA GLY A 80 10.91 -4.75 8.19
C GLY A 80 9.99 -5.91 7.79
N TRP A 81 8.87 -5.64 7.11
CA TRP A 81 7.94 -6.68 6.65
C TRP A 81 8.36 -7.31 5.32
N LEU A 82 9.20 -6.59 4.56
CA LEU A 82 9.80 -7.06 3.32
C LEU A 82 11.32 -7.00 3.43
N ALA A 83 11.99 -8.08 3.04
CA ALA A 83 13.45 -8.14 3.03
C ALA A 83 14.03 -7.39 1.81
N GLN A 84 15.29 -6.97 1.90
CA GLN A 84 15.95 -6.26 0.80
C GLN A 84 16.05 -7.15 -0.46
N GLU A 85 16.29 -8.45 -0.26
CA GLU A 85 16.41 -9.45 -1.30
C GLU A 85 15.11 -9.63 -2.10
N GLU A 86 13.96 -9.37 -1.47
CA GLU A 86 12.67 -9.38 -2.16
C GLU A 86 12.53 -8.17 -3.08
N LEU A 87 12.99 -6.98 -2.64
CA LEU A 87 12.95 -5.76 -3.45
C LEU A 87 13.93 -5.82 -4.62
N ASP A 88 15.11 -6.41 -4.41
CA ASP A 88 16.12 -6.62 -5.45
C ASP A 88 15.66 -7.60 -6.55
N ARG A 89 14.61 -8.37 -6.26
CA ARG A 89 13.95 -9.26 -7.21
C ARG A 89 12.54 -8.78 -7.60
N TYR A 90 12.21 -7.52 -7.37
CA TYR A 90 10.90 -6.97 -7.73
C TYR A 90 10.53 -7.29 -9.18
N PHE A 91 9.29 -7.77 -9.40
CA PHE A 91 8.75 -8.12 -10.71
C PHE A 91 9.50 -9.23 -11.48
N GLY A 92 10.45 -9.91 -10.84
CA GLY A 92 11.11 -11.07 -11.42
C GLY A 92 10.27 -12.36 -11.34
N ASP A 93 10.63 -13.34 -12.15
CA ASP A 93 9.94 -14.64 -12.17
C ASP A 93 10.00 -15.37 -10.82
N GLY A 94 8.85 -15.94 -10.43
CA GLY A 94 8.68 -16.67 -9.18
C GLY A 94 8.70 -15.80 -7.92
N THR A 95 8.70 -14.48 -8.06
CA THR A 95 8.77 -13.55 -6.92
C THR A 95 7.39 -13.26 -6.38
N ARG A 96 7.32 -12.93 -5.08
CA ARG A 96 6.08 -12.52 -4.43
C ARG A 96 5.68 -11.09 -4.80
N LEU A 97 6.65 -10.22 -5.12
CA LEU A 97 6.43 -8.81 -5.36
C LEU A 97 6.08 -8.55 -6.83
N LYS A 98 4.78 -8.54 -7.12
CA LYS A 98 4.23 -8.29 -8.46
C LYS A 98 4.17 -6.79 -8.79
N GLY A 99 3.99 -6.49 -10.07
CA GLY A 99 3.86 -5.12 -10.61
C GLY A 99 2.62 -4.36 -10.16
N LEU A 100 1.70 -5.06 -9.49
CA LEU A 100 0.44 -4.58 -8.94
C LEU A 100 0.33 -5.06 -7.49
N ALA A 101 -0.48 -4.37 -6.68
CA ALA A 101 -0.77 -4.81 -5.33
C ALA A 101 -1.40 -6.22 -5.33
N ASP A 102 -0.91 -7.09 -4.45
CA ASP A 102 -1.38 -8.46 -4.25
C ASP A 102 -1.52 -8.73 -2.76
N ALA A 103 -2.70 -9.19 -2.33
CA ALA A 103 -3.00 -9.48 -0.92
C ALA A 103 -2.18 -10.64 -0.34
N HIS A 104 -1.49 -11.44 -1.16
CA HIS A 104 -0.53 -12.43 -0.67
C HIS A 104 0.75 -11.80 -0.09
N VAL A 105 1.02 -10.52 -0.39
CA VAL A 105 2.12 -9.77 0.22
C VAL A 105 1.69 -9.32 1.62
N PRO A 106 2.45 -9.66 2.68
CA PRO A 106 2.09 -9.26 4.05
C PRO A 106 1.93 -7.75 4.18
N GLY A 107 0.77 -7.30 4.66
CA GLY A 107 0.47 -5.88 4.86
C GLY A 107 -0.26 -5.20 3.70
N LEU A 108 -0.56 -5.93 2.62
CA LEU A 108 -1.49 -5.49 1.58
C LEU A 108 -2.84 -6.15 1.83
N GLU A 109 -3.91 -5.34 1.89
CA GLU A 109 -5.26 -5.86 2.20
C GLU A 109 -5.97 -6.45 0.99
N VAL A 110 -5.66 -5.97 -0.21
CA VAL A 110 -6.45 -6.25 -1.41
C VAL A 110 -5.55 -6.40 -2.64
N THR A 111 -5.84 -7.41 -3.46
CA THR A 111 -5.25 -7.57 -4.79
C THR A 111 -5.86 -6.55 -5.77
N SER A 112 -5.01 -5.87 -6.52
CA SER A 112 -5.37 -4.90 -7.55
C SER A 112 -5.15 -5.46 -8.96
N GLY A 113 -5.64 -4.76 -9.98
CA GLY A 113 -5.43 -5.09 -11.39
C GLY A 113 -6.56 -4.64 -12.30
N SER A 114 -7.79 -4.67 -11.77
CA SER A 114 -8.93 -3.95 -12.33
C SER A 114 -9.23 -2.72 -11.48
N LEU A 115 -9.41 -1.56 -12.13
CA LEU A 115 -9.77 -0.32 -11.47
C LEU A 115 -11.17 -0.43 -10.84
N GLY A 116 -11.47 0.40 -9.84
CA GLY A 116 -12.83 0.66 -9.36
C GLY A 116 -13.30 -0.20 -8.19
N HIS A 117 -12.68 -1.35 -7.93
CA HIS A 117 -13.25 -2.31 -6.98
C HIS A 117 -12.82 -2.12 -5.52
N GLY A 118 -11.68 -1.47 -5.23
CA GLY A 118 -11.15 -1.54 -3.86
C GLY A 118 -11.67 -0.48 -2.94
N LEU A 119 -12.24 0.60 -3.45
CA LEU A 119 -13.02 1.47 -2.59
C LEU A 119 -14.17 0.68 -1.98
N SER A 120 -14.90 -0.11 -2.79
CA SER A 120 -15.97 -0.98 -2.32
C SER A 120 -15.47 -2.01 -1.28
N VAL A 121 -14.30 -2.61 -1.50
CA VAL A 121 -13.67 -3.50 -0.50
C VAL A 121 -13.33 -2.74 0.79
N GLY A 122 -12.76 -1.53 0.69
CA GLY A 122 -12.46 -0.68 1.82
C GLY A 122 -13.70 -0.26 2.62
N VAL A 123 -14.82 0.02 1.93
CA VAL A 123 -16.13 0.26 2.56
C VAL A 123 -16.57 -0.97 3.34
N GLY A 124 -16.43 -2.17 2.76
CA GLY A 124 -16.72 -3.43 3.46
C GLY A 124 -15.88 -3.62 4.73
N LEU A 125 -14.57 -3.35 4.66
CA LEU A 125 -13.66 -3.42 5.82
C LEU A 125 -14.05 -2.40 6.90
N ALA A 126 -14.37 -1.17 6.51
CA ALA A 126 -14.83 -0.14 7.44
C ALA A 126 -16.16 -0.51 8.13
N LEU A 127 -17.11 -1.07 7.37
CA LEU A 127 -18.39 -1.52 7.90
C LEU A 127 -18.22 -2.69 8.87
N ALA A 128 -17.32 -3.63 8.57
CA ALA A 128 -16.99 -4.74 9.48
C ALA A 128 -16.41 -4.21 10.80
N ALA A 129 -15.41 -3.32 10.74
CA ALA A 129 -14.81 -2.71 11.93
C ALA A 129 -15.82 -1.91 12.78
N GLN A 130 -16.78 -1.23 12.13
CA GLN A 130 -17.87 -0.55 12.82
C GLN A 130 -18.80 -1.53 13.55
N ARG A 131 -19.19 -2.62 12.89
CA ARG A 131 -20.07 -3.65 13.47
C ARG A 131 -19.43 -4.39 14.65
N GLU A 132 -18.12 -4.59 14.59
CA GLU A 132 -17.34 -5.20 15.66
C GLU A 132 -16.93 -4.21 16.76
N ALA A 133 -17.21 -2.91 16.57
CA ALA A 133 -16.77 -1.83 17.45
C ALA A 133 -15.25 -1.88 17.73
N SER A 134 -14.45 -2.32 16.76
CA SER A 134 -13.02 -2.59 16.95
C SER A 134 -12.17 -1.32 17.03
N GLY A 135 -12.70 -0.18 16.59
CA GLY A 135 -12.00 1.10 16.53
C GLY A 135 -10.96 1.21 15.41
N GLN A 136 -10.75 0.13 14.63
CA GLN A 136 -9.87 0.15 13.46
C GLN A 136 -10.43 1.08 12.38
N ARG A 137 -9.52 1.72 11.65
CA ARG A 137 -9.83 2.59 10.51
C ARG A 137 -9.44 1.92 9.21
N CYS A 138 -10.14 2.27 8.14
CA CYS A 138 -9.78 1.89 6.78
C CYS A 138 -9.44 3.14 5.97
N TYR A 139 -8.23 3.16 5.42
CA TYR A 139 -7.74 4.18 4.50
C TYR A 139 -7.75 3.60 3.09
N ALA A 140 -8.30 4.32 2.11
CA ALA A 140 -8.29 3.92 0.72
C ALA A 140 -7.55 4.97 -0.12
N ILE A 141 -6.62 4.53 -0.97
CA ILE A 141 -5.92 5.39 -1.93
C ILE A 141 -6.38 5.01 -3.34
N VAL A 142 -7.09 5.93 -3.97
CA VAL A 142 -7.63 5.79 -5.33
C VAL A 142 -6.92 6.74 -6.29
N GLY A 143 -6.78 6.30 -7.55
CA GLY A 143 -6.25 7.15 -8.62
C GLY A 143 -7.32 8.05 -9.22
N ASP A 144 -6.92 9.15 -9.83
CA ASP A 144 -7.79 10.02 -10.63
C ASP A 144 -8.42 9.28 -11.82
N GLY A 145 -7.64 8.47 -12.54
CA GLY A 145 -8.16 7.62 -13.61
C GLY A 145 -9.20 6.61 -13.11
N GLU A 146 -8.99 6.07 -11.90
CA GLU A 146 -9.89 5.12 -11.26
C GLU A 146 -11.23 5.74 -10.86
N MET A 147 -11.27 7.03 -10.53
CA MET A 147 -12.51 7.76 -10.21
C MET A 147 -13.52 7.79 -11.38
N ASN A 148 -13.11 7.41 -12.59
CA ASN A 148 -14.01 7.30 -13.74
C ASN A 148 -14.77 5.97 -13.79
N GLU A 149 -14.44 5.01 -12.92
CA GLU A 149 -15.16 3.74 -12.83
C GLU A 149 -16.48 3.92 -12.06
N GLY A 150 -17.59 3.40 -12.60
CA GLY A 150 -18.91 3.50 -11.97
C GLY A 150 -18.94 2.89 -10.55
N ALA A 151 -18.20 1.79 -10.34
CA ALA A 151 -18.09 1.13 -9.04
C ALA A 151 -17.50 2.02 -7.93
N ILE A 152 -16.69 3.02 -8.27
CA ILE A 152 -16.22 4.01 -7.29
C ILE A 152 -17.39 4.85 -6.78
N TRP A 153 -18.27 5.30 -7.67
CA TRP A 153 -19.41 6.13 -7.31
C TRP A 153 -20.47 5.34 -6.55
N GLU A 154 -20.70 4.08 -6.91
CA GLU A 154 -21.54 3.17 -6.12
C GLU A 154 -21.01 2.97 -4.70
N ALA A 155 -19.69 2.99 -4.49
CA ALA A 155 -19.10 2.87 -3.15
C ALA A 155 -19.14 4.17 -2.34
N LEU A 156 -19.30 5.33 -2.98
CA LEU A 156 -19.33 6.65 -2.32
C LEU A 156 -20.74 7.11 -1.91
N LEU A 157 -21.77 6.68 -2.63
CA LEU A 157 -23.18 7.07 -2.45
C LEU A 157 -23.92 6.16 -1.47
#